data_AF-A0A514WT38-F1
#
_entry.id   AF-A0A514WT38-F1
#
_cell.length_a   1.000
_cell.length_b   1.000
_cell.length_c   1.000
_cell.angle_alpha   90.00
_cell.angle_beta   90.00
_cell.angle_gamma   90.00
#
_symmetry.space_group_name_H-M   'P 1'
#
loop_
_entity.id
_entity.type
_entity.pdbx_description
1 polymer ?
#
loop_
_entity_poly.entity_id
_entity_poly.type
_entity_poly.pdbx_seq_one_letter_code
_entity_poly.pdbx_strand_id
1 'polypeptide(L)'
;MKLIFALAATLIAFSAHAEDRKIGNVIAVERQVPNMYDTCVKNVTGDTSKEQSFYFCAINFLKSPLETSSSKGGVIRYKEANCRVDGEVANGVLLITFGRESGNTDYATAKGCLQRALNQPNNMSFVVYTIE
;
A
#
# COMPACT_ATOMS: atom_id res chain seq x y z
N MET A 1 -23.60 -64.42 16.32
CA MET A 1 -22.53 -63.40 16.46
C MET A 1 -22.00 -63.14 15.06
N LYS A 2 -22.37 -62.05 14.39
CA LYS A 2 -21.77 -60.70 14.38
C LYS A 2 -20.34 -60.64 13.81
N LEU A 3 -20.19 -59.66 12.88
CA LEU A 3 -18.97 -59.02 12.32
C LEU A 3 -18.45 -59.67 11.02
N ILE A 4 -18.84 -59.19 9.83
CA ILE A 4 -18.40 -57.95 9.14
C ILE A 4 -16.88 -57.90 9.02
N PHE A 5 -16.34 -57.92 7.79
CA PHE A 5 -15.51 -56.82 7.27
C PHE A 5 -15.38 -56.90 5.75
N ALA A 6 -16.14 -56.00 5.10
CA ALA A 6 -15.89 -55.54 3.74
C ALA A 6 -14.59 -54.73 3.72
N LEU A 7 -13.75 -54.97 2.71
CA LEU A 7 -12.66 -54.08 2.32
C LEU A 7 -12.51 -54.16 0.79
N ALA A 8 -13.60 -53.88 0.10
CA ALA A 8 -13.62 -53.60 -1.33
C ALA A 8 -14.21 -52.21 -1.53
N ALA A 9 -13.40 -51.19 -1.25
CA ALA A 9 -13.60 -49.85 -1.76
C ALA A 9 -12.22 -49.19 -1.81
N THR A 10 -11.49 -49.49 -2.88
CA THR A 10 -10.49 -48.59 -3.44
C THR A 10 -11.12 -47.20 -3.61
N LEU A 11 -11.06 -46.37 -2.57
CA LEU A 11 -11.24 -44.93 -2.65
C LEU A 11 -9.98 -44.32 -3.30
N ILE A 12 -9.78 -44.66 -4.57
CA ILE A 12 -8.96 -43.85 -5.46
C ILE A 12 -9.94 -42.94 -6.18
N ALA A 13 -10.19 -41.79 -5.58
CA ALA A 13 -10.64 -40.62 -6.30
C ALA A 13 -9.99 -39.42 -5.62
N PHE A 14 -8.73 -39.20 -5.98
CA PHE A 14 -8.15 -37.86 -5.95
C PHE A 14 -8.96 -37.01 -6.93
N SER A 15 -10.06 -36.46 -6.46
CA SER A 15 -10.73 -35.34 -7.11
C SER A 15 -10.55 -34.14 -6.20
N ALA A 16 -9.29 -33.72 -6.06
CA ALA A 16 -8.97 -32.31 -5.89
C ALA A 16 -9.36 -31.60 -7.20
N HIS A 17 -10.67 -31.53 -7.47
CA HIS A 17 -11.18 -30.47 -8.31
C HIS A 17 -11.12 -29.24 -7.41
N ALA A 18 -9.99 -28.53 -7.48
CA ALA A 18 -10.09 -27.08 -7.45
C ALA A 18 -11.07 -26.74 -8.58
N GLU A 19 -12.37 -26.73 -8.29
CA GLU A 19 -13.29 -25.95 -9.09
C GLU A 19 -12.73 -24.55 -8.97
N ASP A 20 -12.01 -24.10 -10.00
CA ASP A 20 -11.81 -22.70 -10.27
C ASP A 20 -13.22 -22.13 -10.52
N ARG A 21 -13.98 -21.93 -9.43
CA ARG A 21 -15.19 -21.16 -9.45
C ARG A 21 -14.73 -19.77 -9.80
N LYS A 22 -15.09 -19.30 -11.00
CA LYS A 22 -14.87 -17.92 -11.41
C LYS A 22 -15.62 -17.02 -10.41
N ILE A 23 -14.93 -16.53 -9.37
CA ILE A 23 -15.51 -15.73 -8.26
C ILE A 23 -15.79 -14.28 -8.73
N GLY A 24 -16.27 -14.08 -9.95
CA GLY A 24 -16.48 -12.75 -10.55
C GLY A 24 -15.41 -12.36 -11.57
N ASN A 25 -15.53 -11.15 -12.11
CA ASN A 25 -14.55 -10.59 -13.04
C ASN A 25 -13.51 -9.79 -12.23
N VAL A 26 -12.22 -10.11 -12.40
CA VAL A 26 -11.14 -9.31 -11.84
C VAL A 26 -10.83 -8.18 -12.81
N ILE A 27 -10.96 -6.93 -12.36
CA ILE A 27 -10.70 -5.73 -13.16
C ILE A 27 -9.51 -4.99 -12.56
N ALA A 28 -8.53 -4.63 -13.40
CA ALA A 28 -7.44 -3.74 -13.02
C ALA A 28 -7.85 -2.29 -13.28
N VAL A 29 -7.76 -1.45 -12.24
CA VAL A 29 -8.12 -0.04 -12.26
C VAL A 29 -6.93 0.78 -11.83
N GLU A 30 -6.58 1.79 -12.62
CA GLU A 30 -5.61 2.80 -12.20
C GLU A 30 -6.24 3.75 -11.18
N ARG A 31 -5.56 3.91 -10.05
CA ARG A 31 -5.94 4.80 -8.95
C ARG A 31 -4.89 5.89 -8.80
N GLN A 32 -5.37 7.12 -8.78
CA GLN A 32 -4.58 8.26 -8.33
C GLN A 32 -5.01 8.64 -6.92
N VAL A 33 -4.07 9.09 -6.11
CA VAL A 33 -4.36 9.70 -4.81
C VAL A 33 -4.49 11.21 -5.03
N PRO A 34 -5.71 11.78 -5.05
CA PRO A 34 -5.86 13.22 -5.20
C PRO A 34 -5.33 13.94 -3.96
N ASN A 35 -4.81 15.15 -4.14
CA ASN A 35 -4.41 16.06 -3.05
C ASN A 35 -3.50 15.37 -2.00
N MET A 36 -2.49 14.62 -2.44
CA MET A 36 -1.57 13.89 -1.56
C MET A 36 -0.94 14.79 -0.49
N TYR A 37 -0.58 16.02 -0.84
CA TYR A 37 0.02 16.96 0.12
C TYR A 37 -0.92 17.24 1.30
N ASP A 38 -2.13 17.72 1.03
CA ASP A 38 -3.09 18.08 2.08
C ASP A 38 -3.52 16.85 2.89
N THR A 39 -3.73 15.72 2.20
CA THR A 39 -4.10 14.45 2.84
C THR A 39 -3.00 13.97 3.77
N CYS A 40 -1.74 14.06 3.35
CA CYS A 40 -0.60 13.65 4.15
C CYS A 40 -0.41 14.56 5.36
N VAL A 41 -0.39 15.88 5.15
CA VAL A 41 -0.22 16.89 6.22
C VAL A 41 -1.30 16.81 7.28
N LYS A 42 -2.54 16.46 6.90
CA LYS A 42 -3.64 16.26 7.84
C LYS A 42 -3.51 14.97 8.65
N ASN A 43 -2.93 13.92 8.07
CA ASN A 43 -2.84 12.58 8.65
C ASN A 43 -1.41 12.24 9.11
N VAL A 44 -0.60 13.25 9.42
CA VAL A 44 0.74 13.02 9.98
C VAL A 44 0.60 12.34 11.34
N THR A 45 1.36 11.27 11.52
CA THR A 45 1.40 10.55 12.78
C THR A 45 2.53 11.09 13.66
N GLY A 46 2.29 11.18 14.97
CA GLY A 46 3.27 11.62 15.95
C GLY A 46 3.17 13.09 16.34
N ASP A 47 4.13 13.53 17.15
CA ASP A 47 4.17 14.89 17.70
C ASP A 47 4.80 15.86 16.70
N THR A 48 3.97 16.74 16.14
CA THR A 48 4.37 17.79 15.17
C THR A 48 4.93 19.06 15.84
N SER A 49 4.92 19.14 17.17
CA SER A 49 5.44 20.30 17.92
C SER A 49 6.94 20.22 18.22
N LYS A 50 7.55 19.04 18.03
CA LYS A 50 8.97 18.78 18.27
C LYS A 50 9.66 18.43 16.99
N GLU A 51 10.96 18.70 16.95
CA GLU A 51 11.80 18.19 15.86
C GLU A 51 11.84 16.66 15.91
N GLN A 52 11.81 16.05 14.72
CA GLN A 52 11.87 14.60 14.54
C GLN A 52 12.95 14.25 13.51
N SER A 53 13.47 13.03 13.54
CA SER A 53 14.34 12.54 12.47
C SER A 53 13.61 12.49 11.13
N PHE A 54 12.31 12.24 11.13
CA PHE A 54 11.41 12.35 10.00
C PHE A 54 9.96 12.45 10.49
N TYR A 55 9.09 12.97 9.64
CA TYR A 55 7.64 12.84 9.79
C TYR A 55 7.11 11.82 8.79
N PHE A 56 5.96 11.24 9.08
CA PHE A 56 5.34 10.30 8.16
C PHE A 56 3.82 10.38 8.20
N CYS A 57 3.21 10.01 7.08
CA CYS A 57 1.76 9.88 6.92
C CYS A 57 1.45 8.59 6.17
N ALA A 58 0.25 8.06 6.39
CA ALA A 58 -0.26 6.91 5.65
C ALA A 58 -1.55 7.32 4.94
N ILE A 59 -1.66 6.98 3.65
CA ILE A 59 -2.84 7.27 2.83
C ILE A 59 -3.38 5.96 2.28
N ASN A 60 -4.56 5.55 2.75
CA ASN A 60 -5.29 4.45 2.15
C ASN A 60 -5.96 4.93 0.86
N PHE A 61 -5.71 4.23 -0.24
CA PHE A 61 -6.27 4.56 -1.56
C PHE A 61 -7.20 3.47 -2.11
N LEU A 62 -7.44 2.40 -1.35
CA LEU A 62 -8.48 1.43 -1.66
C LEU A 62 -9.85 2.02 -1.31
N LYS A 63 -10.81 1.82 -2.21
CA LYS A 63 -12.21 2.25 -2.03
C LYS A 63 -13.09 1.20 -1.39
N SER A 64 -12.66 -0.06 -1.39
CA SER A 64 -13.40 -1.20 -0.88
C SER A 64 -12.47 -2.25 -0.28
N PRO A 65 -12.90 -3.02 0.73
CA PRO A 65 -12.16 -4.18 1.23
C PRO A 65 -11.93 -5.29 0.19
N LEU A 66 -12.68 -5.28 -0.92
CA LEU A 66 -12.53 -6.22 -2.03
C LEU A 66 -11.44 -5.80 -3.02
N GLU A 67 -10.87 -4.61 -2.85
CA GLU A 67 -9.77 -4.13 -3.66
C GLU A 67 -8.43 -4.62 -3.10
N THR A 68 -7.51 -4.98 -3.99
CA THR A 68 -6.12 -5.33 -3.65
C THR A 68 -5.15 -4.60 -4.57
N SER A 69 -4.05 -4.08 -4.03
CA SER A 69 -3.03 -3.40 -4.84
C SER A 69 -1.88 -4.35 -5.15
N SER A 70 -1.45 -4.46 -6.41
CA SER A 70 -0.15 -5.03 -6.74
C SER A 70 0.86 -3.90 -6.97
N SER A 71 1.61 -3.52 -5.94
CA SER A 71 2.74 -2.61 -6.10
C SER A 71 3.99 -3.25 -5.52
N LYS A 72 5.08 -3.21 -6.30
CA LYS A 72 6.44 -3.49 -5.83
C LYS A 72 7.26 -2.22 -5.99
N GLY A 73 7.70 -1.62 -4.89
CA GLY A 73 8.71 -0.56 -4.89
C GLY A 73 8.22 0.84 -4.50
N GLY A 74 9.20 1.70 -4.18
CA GLY A 74 8.98 3.08 -3.80
C GLY A 74 8.48 3.93 -4.97
N VAL A 75 7.37 4.63 -4.75
CA VAL A 75 6.66 5.46 -5.74
C VAL A 75 7.04 6.93 -5.67
N ILE A 76 7.65 7.34 -4.55
CA ILE A 76 8.26 8.66 -4.40
C ILE A 76 9.68 8.42 -3.89
N ARG A 77 10.66 8.97 -4.59
CA ARG A 77 12.06 9.00 -4.15
C ARG A 77 12.62 10.36 -4.50
N TYR A 78 12.66 11.23 -3.50
CA TYR A 78 13.17 12.58 -3.65
C TYR A 78 14.25 12.83 -2.60
N LYS A 79 15.45 13.17 -3.07
CA LYS A 79 16.62 13.39 -2.24
C LYS A 79 17.41 14.58 -2.76
N GLU A 80 17.55 15.59 -1.92
CA GLU A 80 18.39 16.77 -2.09
C GLU A 80 19.20 17.01 -0.81
N ALA A 81 20.21 17.88 -0.86
CA ALA A 81 21.17 18.10 0.25
C ALA A 81 20.52 18.29 1.64
N ASN A 82 19.31 18.87 1.71
CA ASN A 82 18.58 19.10 2.95
C ASN A 82 17.15 18.54 2.94
N CYS A 83 16.80 17.68 1.98
CA CYS A 83 15.44 17.12 1.91
C CYS A 83 15.47 15.67 1.48
N ARG A 84 14.67 14.87 2.18
CA ARG A 84 14.40 13.49 1.85
C ARG A 84 12.92 13.22 1.93
N VAL A 85 12.36 12.64 0.88
CA VAL A 85 10.99 12.15 0.85
C VAL A 85 10.98 10.79 0.17
N ASP A 86 10.56 9.77 0.91
CA ASP A 86 10.39 8.42 0.41
C ASP A 86 8.93 8.01 0.56
N GLY A 87 8.33 7.52 -0.52
CA GLY A 87 6.97 7.01 -0.56
C GLY A 87 6.96 5.56 -0.98
N GLU A 88 6.39 4.69 -0.17
CA GLU A 88 6.28 3.26 -0.42
C GLU A 88 4.83 2.81 -0.35
N VAL A 89 4.46 1.87 -1.22
CA VAL A 89 3.11 1.31 -1.23
C VAL A 89 3.14 -0.13 -0.75
N ALA A 90 2.34 -0.41 0.27
CA ALA A 90 2.10 -1.76 0.75
C ALA A 90 0.61 -1.91 1.08
N ASN A 91 0.01 -3.01 0.62
CA ASN A 91 -1.37 -3.42 0.97
C ASN A 91 -2.41 -2.29 0.83
N GLY A 92 -2.39 -1.54 -0.27
CA GLY A 92 -3.35 -0.46 -0.51
C GLY A 92 -3.10 0.83 0.27
N VAL A 93 -1.97 0.92 0.98
CA VAL A 93 -1.56 2.09 1.74
C VAL A 93 -0.29 2.67 1.14
N LEU A 94 -0.33 3.96 0.83
CA LEU A 94 0.85 4.76 0.53
C LEU A 94 1.41 5.32 1.84
N LEU A 95 2.56 4.82 2.28
CA LEU A 95 3.34 5.38 3.38
C LEU A 95 4.32 6.41 2.82
N ILE A 96 4.25 7.65 3.29
CA ILE A 96 5.20 8.71 2.91
C ILE A 96 5.98 9.11 4.15
N THR A 97 7.29 9.07 4.05
CA THR A 97 8.25 9.61 5.04
C THR A 97 8.89 10.86 4.45
N PHE A 98 9.01 11.92 5.24
CA PHE A 98 9.52 13.21 4.77
C PHE A 98 10.23 13.99 5.87
N GLY A 99 11.33 14.65 5.48
CA GLY A 99 12.15 15.43 6.41
C GLY A 99 13.47 15.86 5.78
N ARG A 100 14.49 16.09 6.63
CA ARG A 100 15.87 16.31 6.17
C ARG A 100 16.54 14.97 5.85
N GLU A 101 17.53 15.01 4.97
CA GLU A 101 18.36 13.83 4.67
C GLU A 101 19.16 13.35 5.88
N SER A 102 19.58 14.28 6.74
CA SER A 102 20.33 14.01 7.97
C SER A 102 19.93 14.95 9.10
N GLY A 103 19.98 14.45 10.33
CA GLY A 103 19.64 15.20 11.54
C GLY A 103 18.13 15.34 11.75
N ASN A 104 17.76 16.10 12.77
CA ASN A 104 16.36 16.39 13.05
C ASN A 104 15.84 17.52 12.16
N THR A 105 14.54 17.49 11.90
CA THR A 105 13.81 18.49 11.14
C THR A 105 12.60 18.96 11.95
N ASP A 106 12.30 20.25 11.88
CA ASP A 106 11.01 20.77 12.31
C ASP A 106 9.93 20.45 11.26
N TYR A 107 8.67 20.53 11.69
CA TYR A 107 7.53 20.15 10.86
C TYR A 107 7.32 21.09 9.66
N ALA A 108 7.61 22.37 9.79
CA ALA A 108 7.44 23.32 8.69
C ALA A 108 8.46 23.05 7.57
N THR A 109 9.72 22.81 7.92
CA THR A 109 10.77 22.39 6.98
C THR A 109 10.40 21.08 6.29
N ALA A 110 9.92 20.09 7.05
CA ALA A 110 9.54 18.79 6.51
C ALA A 110 8.39 18.89 5.50
N LYS A 111 7.34 19.69 5.81
CA LYS A 111 6.26 19.99 4.85
C LYS A 111 6.78 20.60 3.55
N GLY A 112 7.74 21.52 3.64
CA GLY A 112 8.39 22.09 2.47
C GLY A 112 9.14 21.05 1.62
N CYS A 113 9.75 20.03 2.23
CA CYS A 113 10.34 18.90 1.49
C CYS A 113 9.27 18.06 0.80
N LEU A 114 8.17 17.74 1.49
CA LEU A 114 7.03 17.00 0.92
C LEU A 114 6.44 17.71 -0.30
N GLN A 115 6.19 19.01 -0.20
CA GLN A 115 5.64 19.79 -1.30
C GLN A 115 6.57 19.80 -2.52
N ARG A 116 7.88 19.96 -2.31
CA ARG A 116 8.88 19.90 -3.39
C ARG A 116 8.91 18.54 -4.07
N ALA A 117 8.88 17.46 -3.28
CA ALA A 117 8.87 16.10 -3.82
C ALA A 117 7.63 15.83 -4.68
N LEU A 118 6.45 16.28 -4.25
CA LEU A 118 5.19 16.07 -4.98
C LEU A 118 5.04 16.95 -6.22
N ASN A 119 5.80 18.05 -6.31
CA ASN A 119 5.87 18.90 -7.50
C ASN A 119 6.82 18.34 -8.59
N GLN A 120 7.64 17.34 -8.27
CA GLN A 120 8.43 16.65 -9.28
C GLN A 120 7.51 15.78 -10.17
N PRO A 121 7.88 15.53 -11.44
CA PRO A 121 7.15 14.63 -12.31
C PRO A 121 7.28 13.17 -11.82
N ASN A 122 6.49 12.82 -10.80
CA ASN A 122 6.35 11.47 -10.28
C ASN A 122 5.07 10.88 -10.85
N ASN A 123 5.16 9.70 -11.47
CA ASN A 123 3.98 8.98 -11.95
C ASN A 123 3.31 8.28 -10.76
N MET A 124 2.41 8.99 -10.07
CA MET A 124 1.75 8.55 -8.84
C MET A 124 0.39 7.86 -9.13
N SER A 125 0.40 6.94 -10.11
CA SER A 125 -0.73 6.06 -10.43
C SER A 125 -0.46 4.66 -9.87
N PHE A 126 -1.46 4.09 -9.20
CA PHE A 126 -1.40 2.79 -8.54
C PHE A 126 -2.36 1.82 -9.23
N VAL A 127 -1.89 0.62 -9.57
CA VAL A 127 -2.78 -0.42 -10.11
C VAL A 127 -3.46 -1.14 -8.96
N VAL A 128 -4.78 -1.10 -8.95
CA VAL A 128 -5.66 -1.78 -7.99
C VAL A 128 -6.53 -2.79 -8.71
N TYR A 129 -6.62 -4.00 -8.19
CA TYR A 129 -7.51 -5.05 -8.68
C TYR A 129 -8.77 -5.06 -7.82
N THR A 130 -9.93 -5.11 -8.47
CA THR A 130 -11.23 -5.27 -7.81
C THR A 130 -11.91 -6.53 -8.33
N ILE A 131 -12.75 -7.13 -7.50
CA ILE A 131 -13.63 -8.26 -7.86
C ILE A 131 -15.05 -7.71 -7.97
N GLU A 132 -15.65 -7.79 -9.16
CA GLU A 132 -17.07 -7.52 -9.42
C GLU A 132 -17.87 -8.81 -9.61
#